data_AF-A0A6G3XHN7-F1
#
_entry.id   AF-A0A6G3XHN7-F1
#
_cell.length_a   1.000
_cell.length_b   1.000
_cell.length_c   1.000
_cell.angle_alpha   90.00
_cell.angle_beta   90.00
_cell.angle_gamma   90.00
#
_symmetry.space_group_name_H-M   'P 1'
#
loop_
_entity.id
_entity.type
_entity.pdbx_description
1 polymer ?
#
loop_
_entity_poly.entity_id
_entity_poly.type
_entity_poly.pdbx_seq_one_letter_code
_entity_poly.pdbx_strand_id
1 'polypeptide(L)'
;PATEAIQRTDDETGPAVPRVLDLTLRIGELLLAGGEGAEDVEAAMFAVTRSYGLDRSEPTVTFTLLSISHQPSLVDDPVTASRTV
;
A
#
# COMPACT_ATOMS: atom_id res chain seq x y z
N PRO A 1 -19.13 -25.01 -4.18
CA PRO A 1 -19.37 -23.69 -4.83
C PRO A 1 -18.56 -22.61 -4.10
N ALA A 2 -17.42 -22.21 -4.68
CA ALA A 2 -16.62 -21.12 -4.14
C ALA A 2 -17.27 -19.79 -4.54
N THR A 3 -17.44 -18.89 -3.56
CA THR A 3 -18.00 -17.55 -3.77
C THR A 3 -17.11 -16.80 -4.76
N GLU A 4 -17.60 -16.66 -5.99
CA GLU A 4 -17.03 -15.75 -6.97
C GLU A 4 -17.18 -14.33 -6.40
N ALA A 5 -16.06 -13.77 -5.92
CA ALA A 5 -16.01 -12.39 -5.49
C ALA A 5 -16.23 -11.54 -6.73
N ILE A 6 -17.46 -11.05 -6.88
CA ILE A 6 -17.87 -10.11 -7.92
C ILE A 6 -16.90 -8.93 -7.82
N GLN A 7 -15.98 -8.81 -8.78
CA GLN A 7 -15.18 -7.60 -8.95
C GLN A 7 -16.18 -6.50 -9.28
N ARG A 8 -16.53 -5.70 -8.26
CA ARG A 8 -17.20 -4.43 -8.47
C ARG A 8 -16.23 -3.61 -9.33
N THR A 9 -16.50 -3.61 -10.62
CA THR A 9 -15.82 -2.74 -11.58
C THR A 9 -16.44 -1.38 -11.32
N ASP A 10 -15.89 -0.66 -10.34
CA ASP A 10 -16.16 0.76 -10.24
C ASP A 10 -15.49 1.38 -11.47
N ASP A 11 -16.33 1.83 -12.40
CA ASP A 11 -15.98 2.65 -13.57
C ASP A 11 -15.45 4.02 -13.11
N GLU A 12 -14.38 4.02 -12.31
CA GLU A 12 -13.57 5.19 -12.00
C GLU A 12 -12.19 4.96 -12.60
N THR A 13 -11.71 5.89 -13.42
CA THR A 13 -10.41 5.84 -14.12
C THR A 13 -9.19 5.87 -13.16
N GLY A 14 -9.40 5.59 -11.87
CA GLY A 14 -8.40 5.57 -10.82
C GLY A 14 -7.62 4.25 -10.74
N PRO A 15 -6.42 4.26 -10.13
CA PRO A 15 -5.63 3.06 -9.96
C PRO A 15 -6.28 2.10 -8.95
N ALA A 16 -6.20 0.80 -9.22
CA ALA A 16 -6.67 -0.22 -8.29
C ALA A 16 -5.85 -0.16 -6.98
N VAL A 17 -6.43 0.42 -5.91
CA VAL A 17 -5.77 0.64 -4.61
C VAL A 17 -5.01 -0.60 -4.11
N PRO A 18 -5.59 -1.82 -4.06
CA PRO A 18 -4.87 -2.99 -3.57
C PRO A 18 -3.61 -3.32 -4.38
N ARG A 19 -3.60 -3.03 -5.68
CA ARG A 19 -2.43 -3.26 -6.55
C ARG A 19 -1.33 -2.23 -6.29
N VAL A 20 -1.69 -0.97 -6.03
CA VAL A 20 -0.73 0.07 -5.63
C VAL A 20 -0.10 -0.27 -4.29
N LEU A 21 -0.89 -0.73 -3.31
CA LEU A 21 -0.38 -1.15 -2.01
C LEU A 21 0.57 -2.36 -2.13
N ASP A 22 0.24 -3.37 -2.94
CA ASP A 22 1.15 -4.51 -3.18
C ASP A 22 2.47 -4.08 -3.85
N LEU A 23 2.40 -3.19 -4.85
CA LEU A 23 3.60 -2.61 -5.46
C LEU A 23 4.44 -1.87 -4.43
N THR A 24 3.79 -1.06 -3.59
CA THR A 24 4.44 -0.26 -2.55
C THR A 24 5.17 -1.15 -1.55
N LEU A 25 4.54 -2.24 -1.11
CA LEU A 25 5.17 -3.22 -0.21
C LEU A 25 6.38 -3.91 -0.84
N ARG A 26 6.34 -4.24 -2.14
CA ARG A 26 7.51 -4.81 -2.85
C ARG A 26 8.68 -3.84 -2.91
N ILE A 27 8.40 -2.56 -3.14
CA ILE A 27 9.42 -1.50 -3.15
C ILE A 27 10.01 -1.35 -1.75
N GLY A 28 9.16 -1.28 -0.72
CA GLY A 28 9.61 -1.18 0.66
C GLY A 28 10.49 -2.37 1.07
N GLU A 29 10.07 -3.59 0.74
CA GLU A 29 10.84 -4.81 1.00
C GLU A 29 12.22 -4.77 0.32
N LEU A 30 12.27 -4.36 -0.95
CA LEU A 30 13.53 -4.25 -1.69
C LEU A 30 14.49 -3.24 -1.05
N LEU A 31 13.98 -2.07 -0.64
CA LEU A 31 14.78 -1.04 0.00
C LEU A 31 15.28 -1.49 1.38
N LEU A 32 14.39 -2.08 2.19
CA LEU A 32 14.75 -2.58 3.52
C LEU A 32 15.76 -3.74 3.44
N ALA A 33 15.60 -4.66 2.49
CA ALA A 33 16.59 -5.71 2.20
C ALA A 33 17.93 -5.14 1.70
N GLY A 34 17.90 -3.96 1.06
CA GLY A 34 19.09 -3.19 0.67
C GLY A 34 19.79 -2.49 1.85
N GLY A 35 19.20 -2.51 3.04
CA GLY A 35 19.74 -1.88 4.24
C GLY A 35 19.39 -0.40 4.40
N GLU A 36 18.40 0.10 3.66
CA GLU A 36 17.89 1.46 3.86
C GLU A 36 17.25 1.64 5.23
N GLY A 37 17.33 2.86 5.78
CA GLY A 37 16.72 3.20 7.05
C GLY A 37 15.18 3.16 6.97
N ALA A 38 14.51 2.77 8.06
CA ALA A 38 13.04 2.66 8.08
C ALA A 38 12.33 3.96 7.65
N GLU A 39 12.84 5.13 8.06
CA GLU A 39 12.31 6.43 7.67
C GLU A 39 12.43 6.68 6.15
N ASP A 40 13.57 6.34 5.55
CA ASP A 40 13.79 6.47 4.11
C ASP A 40 12.90 5.49 3.32
N VAL A 41 12.71 4.27 3.84
CA VAL A 41 11.78 3.28 3.26
C VAL A 41 10.34 3.79 3.34
N GLU A 42 9.89 4.32 4.49
CA GLU A 42 8.56 4.92 4.66
C GLU A 42 8.34 6.10 3.71
N ALA A 43 9.33 6.99 3.58
CA ALA A 43 9.27 8.12 2.67
C ALA A 43 9.15 7.67 1.21
N ALA A 44 9.90 6.63 0.80
CA ALA A 44 9.80 6.05 -0.53
C ALA A 44 8.42 5.40 -0.76
N MET A 45 7.91 4.65 0.22
CA MET A 45 6.57 4.05 0.14
C MET A 45 5.48 5.12 0.01
N PHE A 46 5.57 6.20 0.78
CA PHE A 46 4.65 7.34 0.69
C PHE A 46 4.74 8.05 -0.66
N ALA A 47 5.95 8.25 -1.19
CA ALA A 47 6.15 8.86 -2.50
C ALA A 47 5.53 8.01 -3.63
N VAL A 48 5.62 6.68 -3.54
CA VAL A 48 4.96 5.75 -4.48
C VAL A 48 3.45 5.93 -4.42
N THR A 49 2.83 5.81 -3.24
CA THR A 49 1.36 5.92 -3.13
C THR A 49 0.85 7.28 -3.62
N ARG A 50 1.55 8.36 -3.29
CA ARG A 50 1.23 9.71 -3.77
C ARG A 50 1.32 9.84 -5.28
N SER A 51 2.29 9.18 -5.92
CA SER A 51 2.44 9.17 -7.39
C SER A 51 1.27 8.48 -8.10
N TYR A 52 0.53 7.62 -7.39
CA TYR A 52 -0.72 7.00 -7.83
C TYR A 52 -1.97 7.75 -7.32
N GLY A 53 -1.84 8.94 -6.74
CA GLY A 53 -2.98 9.72 -6.24
C GLY A 53 -3.56 9.22 -4.91
N LEU A 54 -2.84 8.36 -4.18
CA LEU A 54 -3.26 7.86 -2.87
C LEU A 54 -2.66 8.74 -1.77
N ASP A 55 -3.18 9.97 -1.62
CA ASP A 55 -2.61 10.98 -0.70
C ASP A 55 -2.82 10.66 0.79
N ARG A 56 -3.84 9.87 1.13
CA ARG A 56 -4.17 9.44 2.51
C ARG A 56 -3.61 8.05 2.79
N SER A 57 -2.31 7.89 2.59
CA SER A 57 -1.60 6.63 2.83
C SER A 57 -0.62 6.77 3.99
N GLU A 58 -0.67 5.81 4.91
CA GLU A 58 0.13 5.74 6.11
C GLU A 58 1.02 4.47 6.04
N PRO A 59 2.24 4.57 5.51
CA PRO A 59 3.20 3.48 5.59
C PRO A 59 3.78 3.38 7.02
N THR A 60 4.14 2.17 7.42
CA THR A 60 4.87 1.90 8.65
C THR A 60 5.89 0.80 8.38
N VAL A 61 7.12 1.04 8.80
CA VAL A 61 8.24 0.11 8.65
C VAL A 61 8.84 -0.14 10.02
N THR A 62 8.97 -1.41 10.36
CA THR A 62 9.72 -1.87 11.53
C THR A 62 10.88 -2.77 11.06
N PHE A 63 11.51 -3.51 11.98
CA PHE A 63 12.65 -4.35 11.61
C PHE A 63 12.31 -5.45 10.60
N THR A 64 11.14 -6.08 10.73
CA THR A 64 10.72 -7.19 9.84
C THR A 64 9.33 -7.04 9.27
N LEU A 65 8.60 -5.98 9.61
CA LEU A 65 7.23 -5.77 9.13
C LEU A 65 7.16 -4.47 8.36
N LEU A 66 6.63 -4.56 7.15
CA LEU A 66 6.14 -3.44 6.38
C LEU A 66 4.61 -3.49 6.37
N SER A 67 3.98 -2.35 6.61
CA SER A 67 2.54 -2.18 6.47
C SER A 67 2.22 -0.87 5.79
N ILE A 68 1.08 -0.82 5.11
CA ILE A 68 0.54 0.41 4.57
C ILE A 68 -0.98 0.38 4.68
N SER A 69 -1.54 1.47 5.19
CA SER A 69 -2.98 1.71 5.24
C SER A 69 -3.32 2.86 4.30
N HIS A 70 -4.39 2.73 3.53
CA HIS A 70 -4.93 3.81 2.72
C HIS A 70 -6.39 4.07 3.08
N GLN A 71 -6.74 5.32 3.35
CA GLN A 71 -8.09 5.77 3.69
C GLN A 71 -8.78 6.37 2.45
N PRO A 72 -9.67 5.63 1.74
CA PRO A 72 -10.23 6.08 0.47
C PRO A 72 -11.17 7.28 0.59
N SER A 73 -11.85 7.39 1.74
CA SER A 73 -12.84 8.42 2.08
C SER A 73 -12.87 8.64 3.59
N LEU A 74 -13.60 9.63 4.11
CA LEU A 74 -13.76 9.80 5.56
C LEU A 74 -14.71 8.78 6.22
N VAL A 75 -15.39 7.97 5.41
CA VAL A 75 -16.45 7.06 5.86
C VAL A 75 -16.24 5.60 5.45
N ASP A 76 -15.45 5.36 4.41
CA ASP A 76 -15.12 4.01 3.97
C ASP A 76 -14.08 3.38 4.89
N ASP A 77 -14.07 2.05 4.99
CA ASP A 77 -13.03 1.37 5.75
C ASP A 77 -11.64 1.53 5.09
N PRO A 78 -10.56 1.65 5.87
CA PRO A 78 -9.21 1.68 5.33
C PRO A 78 -8.85 0.37 4.65
N VAL A 79 -8.11 0.46 3.54
CA VAL A 79 -7.49 -0.69 2.89
C VAL A 79 -6.08 -0.84 3.43
N THR A 80 -5.84 -1.90 4.19
CA THR A 80 -4.53 -2.20 4.78
C THR A 80 -3.91 -3.42 4.14
N ALA A 81 -2.61 -3.35 3.86
CA ALA A 81 -1.80 -4.48 3.44
C ALA A 81 -0.50 -4.51 4.27
N SER A 82 0.03 -5.71 4.48
CA SER A 82 1.29 -5.90 5.19
C SER A 82 2.09 -7.06 4.64
N ARG A 83 3.40 -7.04 4.88
CA ARG A 83 4.35 -8.07 4.48
C ARG A 83 5.46 -8.19 5.53
N THR A 84 5.74 -9.42 5.93
CA THR A 84 6.93 -9.74 6.74
C THR A 84 8.11 -10.02 5.82
N VAL A 85 9.30 -9.51 6.18
CA VAL A 85 10.58 -9.73 5.47
C VAL A 85 11.52 -10.63 6.24
#